data_AF-A0A7W6H7H3-F1
#
_entry.id   AF-A0A7W6H7H3-F1
#
_cell.length_a   1.000
_cell.length_b   1.000
_cell.length_c   1.000
_cell.angle_alpha   90.00
_cell.angle_beta   90.00
_cell.angle_gamma   90.00
#
_symmetry.space_group_name_H-M   'P 1'
#
loop_
_entity.id
_entity.type
_entity.pdbx_description
1 polymer ?
#
loop_
_entity_poly.entity_id
_entity_poly.type
_entity_poly.pdbx_seq_one_letter_code
_entity_poly.pdbx_strand_id
1 'polypeptide(L)' 'MSDRESFPFCSPRCKAVDLNRWLKGSYVLPGPETDRPPSEPDDES' A
#
# COMPACT_ATOMS: atom_id res chain seq x y z
N MET A 1 -10.86 11.71 -21.96
CA MET A 1 -9.43 11.55 -22.31
C MET A 1 -8.64 12.16 -21.15
N SER A 2 -7.59 11.50 -20.65
CA SER A 2 -6.74 12.07 -19.59
C SER A 2 -6.08 13.33 -20.14
N ASP A 3 -6.38 14.48 -19.54
CA ASP A 3 -5.72 15.74 -19.86
C ASP A 3 -4.24 15.62 -19.47
N ARG A 4 -3.30 16.25 -20.19
CA ARG A 4 -1.85 16.12 -19.90
C ARG A 4 -1.52 16.54 -18.48
N GLU A 5 -2.31 17.44 -17.91
CA GLU A 5 -2.20 17.89 -16.53
C GLU A 5 -2.62 16.80 -15.50
N SER A 6 -3.57 15.95 -15.89
CA SER A 6 -4.06 14.85 -15.06
C SER A 6 -3.29 13.54 -15.26
N PHE A 7 -2.61 13.37 -16.40
CA PHE A 7 -1.76 12.20 -16.67
C PHE A 7 -0.67 12.10 -15.58
N PRO A 8 -0.45 10.92 -14.97
CA PRO A 8 -0.87 9.56 -15.37
C PRO A 8 -2.28 9.12 -14.93
N PHE A 9 -3.08 10.01 -14.34
CA PHE A 9 -4.39 9.70 -13.80
C PHE A 9 -5.54 10.03 -14.75
N CYS A 10 -6.72 9.46 -14.48
CA CYS A 10 -7.94 9.71 -15.22
C CYS A 10 -8.52 11.12 -15.05
N SER A 11 -8.23 11.79 -13.93
CA SER A 11 -8.77 13.10 -13.57
C SER A 11 -8.04 13.67 -12.34
N PRO A 12 -8.19 14.97 -12.02
CA PRO A 12 -7.69 15.56 -10.78
C PRO A 12 -8.21 14.85 -9.51
N ARG A 13 -9.44 14.35 -9.54
CA ARG A 13 -10.02 13.56 -8.44
C ARG A 13 -9.26 12.25 -8.24
N CYS A 14 -8.90 11.55 -9.32
CA CYS A 14 -8.13 10.31 -9.25
C CYS A 14 -6.74 10.55 -8.59
N LYS A 15 -6.07 11.66 -8.93
CA LYS A 15 -4.79 12.09 -8.32
C LYS A 15 -4.91 12.35 -6.81
N ALA A 16 -5.94 13.06 -6.38
CA ALA A 16 -6.16 13.36 -4.96
C ALA A 16 -6.44 12.10 -4.11
N VAL A 17 -7.20 11.14 -4.67
CA VAL A 17 -7.45 9.86 -4.02
C VAL A 17 -6.16 9.06 -3.84
N ASP A 18 -5.32 9.01 -4.87
CA ASP A 18 -4.02 8.32 -4.79
C ASP A 18 -3.15 8.95 -3.69
N LEU A 19 -3.01 10.28 -3.69
CA LEU A 19 -2.26 11.00 -2.66
C LEU A 19 -2.75 10.67 -1.24
N ASN A 20 -4.06 10.60 -1.02
CA ASN A 20 -4.60 10.21 0.28
C ASN A 20 -4.26 8.77 0.67
N ARG A 21 -4.18 7.83 -0.28
CA ARG A 21 -3.72 6.45 -0.01
C ARG A 21 -2.24 6.42 0.38
N TRP A 22 -1.40 7.23 -0.28
CA TRP A 22 -0.01 7.42 0.11
C TRP A 22 0.12 7.95 1.54
N LEU A 23 -0.60 9.03 1.87
CA LEU A 23 -0.57 9.64 3.20
C LEU A 23 -1.11 8.73 4.31
N LYS A 24 -2.02 7.81 3.96
CA LYS A 24 -2.55 6.80 4.89
C LYS A 24 -1.67 5.56 5.03
N GLY A 25 -0.54 5.50 4.33
CA GLY A 25 0.32 4.31 4.32
C GLY A 25 -0.35 3.08 3.71
N SER A 26 -1.34 3.26 2.83
CA SER A 26 -2.04 2.12 2.19
C SER A 26 -1.16 1.40 1.15
N TYR A 27 -0.07 2.03 0.71
CA TYR A 27 0.93 1.41 -0.13
C TYR A 27 2.06 0.86 0.74
N VAL A 28 1.96 -0.43 1.08
CA VAL A 28 2.96 -1.17 1.85
C VAL A 28 3.67 -2.15 0.92
N LEU A 29 4.99 -2.10 0.89
CA LEU A 29 5.79 -3.14 0.25
C LEU A 29 5.95 -4.28 1.27
N PRO A 30 5.52 -5.51 0.95
CA PRO A 30 5.80 -6.65 1.82
C PRO A 30 7.32 -6.78 1.98
N GLY A 31 7.78 -6.77 3.23
CA GLY A 31 9.18 -7.05 3.54
C GLY A 31 9.50 -8.52 3.29
N PRO A 32 10.79 -8.89 3.18
CA PRO A 32 11.19 -10.29 3.28
C PRO A 32 10.67 -10.88 4.60
N GLU A 33 10.39 -12.19 4.61
CA GLU A 33 9.86 -12.99 5.74
C GLU A 33 10.80 -13.07 6.97
N THR A 34 11.61 -12.05 7.22
CA THR A 34 12.66 -12.04 8.26
C THR A 34 12.19 -11.43 9.58
N ASP A 35 10.98 -10.86 9.64
CA ASP A 35 10.42 -10.21 10.85
C ASP A 35 9.18 -10.88 11.41
N ARG A 36 8.93 -12.16 11.09
CA ARG A 36 8.01 -12.96 11.90
C ARG A 36 8.82 -13.48 13.11
N PRO A 37 8.58 -13.02 14.35
CA PRO A 37 9.11 -13.74 15.51
C PRO A 37 8.64 -15.19 15.37
N PRO A 38 9.50 -16.19 15.60
CA PRO A 38 9.09 -17.59 15.53
C PRO A 38 7.82 -17.71 16.37
N SER A 39 6.70 -18.08 15.73
CA SER A 39 5.51 -18.46 16.46
C SER A 39 5.96 -19.56 17.41
N GLU A 40 5.83 -19.30 18.72
CA GLU A 40 6.14 -20.28 19.75
C GLU A 40 5.48 -21.60 19.34
N PRO A 41 6.20 -22.74 19.40
CA PRO A 41 5.55 -24.02 19.16
C PRO A 41 4.45 -24.16 20.20
N ASP A 42 3.20 -24.34 19.75
CA ASP A 42 2.11 -24.78 20.61
C ASP A 42 2.55 -26.10 21.27
N ASP A 43 2.97 -25.99 22.53
CA ASP A 43 3.11 -27.09 23.48
C ASP A 43 1.69 -27.51 23.88
N GLU A 44 1.13 -28.56 23.26
CA GLU A 44 0.06 -29.34 23.89
C GLU A 44 -0.08 -30.76 23.32
N SER A 45 0.33 -31.72 24.18
CA SER A 45 -0.08 -33.14 24.36
C SER A 45 -0.05 -34.16 23.23
#